data_AF-A0AAV0Y032-F1
#
_entry.id   AF-A0AAV0Y032-F1
#
_cell.length_a   1.000
_cell.length_b   1.000
_cell.length_c   1.000
_cell.angle_alpha   90.00
_cell.angle_beta   90.00
_cell.angle_gamma   90.00
#
_symmetry.space_group_name_H-M   'P 1'
#
loop_
_entity.id
_entity.type
_entity.pdbx_description
1 polymer ?
#
loop_
_entity_poly.entity_id
_entity_poly.type
_entity_poly.pdbx_seq_one_letter_code
_entity_poly.pdbx_strand_id
1 'polypeptide(L)'
;MVGIDGLPITKNPPSQLWPNLGYFSNISDSSVFIISSYYGKPKPEDSYKYLSDFVNEICVLINDGVMYNNIHVKLHLKALINYAPPKSFALNFKGHTGKKSCIRCHTIGSFWNNRIYFPQINAPLRTHDEFRLYSDSDFHCGKTILLDIPKFDVISSVPFDYMHCILIGVTKKLLMFWTGGIKQHNQNLPKN
;
A
#
# COMPACT_ATOMS: atom_id res chain seq x y z
N MET A 1 -6.89 -12.15 0.55
CA MET A 1 -6.21 -10.89 0.21
C MET A 1 -6.85 -9.79 1.02
N VAL A 2 -6.09 -8.75 1.39
CA VAL A 2 -6.61 -7.63 2.17
C VAL A 2 -6.21 -6.32 1.49
N GLY A 3 -7.10 -5.32 1.50
CA GLY A 3 -6.83 -3.97 1.05
C GLY A 3 -7.24 -2.94 2.10
N ILE A 4 -6.62 -1.77 2.05
CA ILE A 4 -6.87 -0.63 2.92
C ILE A 4 -7.23 0.54 2.03
N ASP A 5 -8.40 1.11 2.29
CA ASP A 5 -8.87 2.29 1.58
C ASP A 5 -9.14 3.45 2.54
N GLY A 6 -9.14 4.67 2.03
CA GLY A 6 -9.45 5.88 2.78
C GLY A 6 -10.50 6.69 2.04
N LEU A 7 -11.70 6.78 2.64
CA LEU A 7 -12.84 7.47 2.07
C LEU A 7 -13.19 8.72 2.89
N PRO A 8 -13.15 9.93 2.32
CA PRO A 8 -13.67 11.12 3.01
C PRO A 8 -15.19 11.02 3.19
N ILE A 9 -15.68 11.28 4.40
CA ILE A 9 -17.11 11.20 4.74
C ILE A 9 -17.74 12.58 4.85
N THR A 10 -17.18 13.46 5.70
CA THR A 10 -17.63 14.84 5.83
C THR A 10 -16.52 15.81 5.45
N LYS A 11 -16.89 16.98 4.92
CA LYS A 11 -15.93 18.05 4.59
C LYS A 11 -15.72 19.03 5.75
N ASN A 12 -16.77 19.34 6.51
CA ASN A 12 -16.75 20.28 7.63
C ASN A 12 -17.62 19.79 8.80
N PRO A 13 -17.01 19.38 9.93
CA PRO A 13 -15.58 19.13 10.10
C PRO A 13 -15.12 17.94 9.21
N PRO A 14 -13.86 17.89 8.76
CA PRO A 14 -13.38 16.80 7.92
C PRO A 14 -13.39 15.47 8.70
N SER A 15 -13.94 14.42 8.11
CA SER A 15 -13.87 13.05 8.65
C SER A 15 -13.56 12.04 7.56
N GLN A 16 -12.98 10.92 7.96
CA GLN A 16 -12.60 9.84 7.04
C GLN A 16 -12.96 8.47 7.61
N LEU A 17 -13.39 7.58 6.74
CA LEU A 17 -13.57 6.16 6.98
C LEU A 17 -12.40 5.41 6.33
N TRP A 18 -11.75 4.54 7.08
CA TRP A 18 -10.64 3.71 6.61
C TRP A 18 -10.96 2.24 6.85
N PRO A 19 -11.62 1.56 5.89
CA PRO A 19 -11.90 0.14 6.01
C PRO A 19 -10.68 -0.73 5.63
N ASN A 20 -10.49 -1.80 6.39
CA ASN A 20 -9.75 -2.99 5.98
C ASN A 20 -10.72 -3.92 5.24
N LEU A 21 -10.47 -4.16 3.97
CA LEU A 21 -11.33 -4.91 3.06
C LEU A 21 -10.73 -6.28 2.78
N GLY A 22 -11.53 -7.34 2.95
CA GLY A 22 -11.16 -8.73 2.69
C GLY A 22 -11.70 -9.23 1.36
N TYR A 23 -10.95 -10.16 0.75
CA TYR A 23 -11.36 -10.90 -0.45
C TYR A 23 -10.73 -12.29 -0.48
N PHE A 24 -11.52 -13.32 -0.76
CA PHE A 24 -11.04 -14.70 -0.89
C PHE A 24 -10.70 -15.02 -2.35
N SER A 25 -9.41 -15.03 -2.66
CA SER A 25 -8.92 -15.24 -4.03
C SER A 25 -9.02 -16.68 -4.54
N ASN A 26 -9.37 -17.63 -3.67
CA ASN A 26 -9.48 -19.06 -3.98
C ASN A 26 -10.92 -19.59 -3.91
N ILE A 27 -11.90 -18.69 -3.72
CA ILE A 27 -13.32 -19.04 -3.68
C ILE A 27 -13.98 -18.35 -4.88
N SER A 28 -14.65 -19.14 -5.72
CA SER A 28 -15.46 -18.60 -6.83
C SER A 28 -16.57 -17.71 -6.29
N ASP A 29 -16.89 -16.63 -7.01
CA ASP A 29 -17.95 -15.68 -6.64
C ASP A 29 -17.76 -15.00 -5.27
N SER A 30 -16.53 -14.96 -4.75
CA SER A 30 -16.23 -14.17 -3.55
C SER A 30 -16.50 -12.69 -3.81
N SER A 31 -17.24 -12.05 -2.89
CA SER A 31 -17.38 -10.61 -2.83
C SER A 31 -16.34 -10.00 -1.89
N VAL A 32 -16.01 -8.72 -2.12
CA VAL A 32 -15.27 -7.93 -1.13
C VAL A 32 -16.15 -7.74 0.11
N PHE A 33 -15.55 -7.87 1.29
CA PHE A 33 -16.23 -7.66 2.57
C PHE A 33 -15.39 -6.77 3.49
N ILE A 34 -16.03 -6.16 4.48
CA ILE A 34 -15.34 -5.35 5.49
C ILE A 34 -14.85 -6.28 6.60
N ILE A 35 -13.56 -6.21 6.91
CA ILE A 35 -12.95 -6.89 8.05
C ILE A 35 -13.06 -6.00 9.29
N SER A 36 -12.60 -4.75 9.16
CA SER A 36 -12.70 -3.73 10.20
C SER A 36 -12.70 -2.34 9.59
N SER A 37 -13.08 -1.32 10.36
CA SER A 37 -13.10 0.05 9.87
C SER A 37 -12.76 1.05 10.96
N TYR A 38 -11.90 2.01 10.64
CA TYR A 38 -11.70 3.21 11.44
C TYR A 38 -12.58 4.34 10.92
N TYR A 39 -13.19 5.11 11.83
CA TYR A 39 -13.81 6.38 11.51
C TYR A 39 -13.27 7.47 12.45
N GLY A 40 -12.85 8.61 11.90
CA GLY A 40 -12.28 9.68 12.70
C GLY A 40 -12.14 11.03 12.01
N LYS A 41 -11.79 12.02 12.83
CA LYS A 41 -11.44 13.40 12.45
C LYS A 41 -10.03 13.67 13.00
N PRO A 42 -8.91 13.27 12.36
CA PRO A 42 -8.68 13.02 10.92
C PRO A 42 -8.50 11.52 10.58
N LYS A 43 -7.66 11.19 9.57
CA LYS A 43 -7.21 9.83 9.21
C LYS A 43 -6.44 9.17 10.39
N PRO A 44 -6.31 7.83 10.44
CA PRO A 44 -5.53 7.20 11.49
C PRO A 44 -4.06 7.65 11.44
N GLU A 45 -3.51 7.98 12.60
CA GLU A 45 -2.13 8.47 12.75
C GLU A 45 -1.15 7.35 13.09
N ASP A 46 -1.63 6.33 13.81
CA ASP A 46 -0.84 5.20 14.27
C ASP A 46 -1.25 3.92 13.53
N SER A 47 -0.35 3.43 12.68
CA SER A 47 -0.55 2.19 11.92
C SER A 47 -0.58 0.95 12.82
N TYR A 48 0.14 0.96 13.94
CA TYR A 48 0.15 -0.16 14.89
C TYR A 48 -1.24 -0.32 15.52
N LYS A 49 -1.78 0.77 16.08
CA LYS A 49 -3.14 0.76 16.66
C LYS A 49 -4.23 0.48 15.63
N TYR A 50 -4.06 0.99 14.40
CA TYR A 50 -5.03 0.75 13.33
C TYR A 50 -5.09 -0.73 12.90
N LEU A 51 -3.96 -1.43 12.90
CA LEU A 51 -3.84 -2.81 12.40
C LEU A 51 -3.83 -3.88 13.50
N SER A 52 -3.76 -3.50 14.78
CA SER A 52 -3.55 -4.46 15.88
C SER A 52 -4.59 -5.56 15.92
N ASP A 53 -5.86 -5.20 15.86
CA ASP A 53 -6.96 -6.16 15.99
C ASP A 53 -6.97 -7.13 14.80
N PHE A 54 -6.77 -6.60 13.59
CA PHE A 54 -6.65 -7.38 12.37
C PHE A 54 -5.46 -8.35 12.41
N VAL A 55 -4.26 -7.87 12.83
CA VAL A 55 -3.06 -8.71 12.85
C VAL A 55 -3.16 -9.79 13.92
N ASN A 56 -3.66 -9.46 15.10
CA ASN A 56 -3.85 -10.45 16.16
C ASN A 56 -4.79 -11.57 15.72
N GLU A 57 -5.93 -11.21 15.11
CA GLU A 57 -6.91 -12.19 14.63
C GLU A 57 -6.36 -13.04 13.48
N ILE A 58 -5.73 -12.42 12.47
CA ILE A 58 -5.23 -13.18 11.32
C ILE A 58 -4.06 -14.10 11.69
N CYS A 59 -3.23 -13.75 12.67
CA CYS A 59 -2.18 -14.62 13.19
C CYS A 59 -2.76 -15.91 13.79
N VAL A 60 -3.82 -15.80 14.60
CA VAL A 60 -4.54 -16.97 15.14
C VAL A 60 -5.12 -17.80 14.00
N LEU A 61 -5.80 -17.16 13.05
CA LEU A 61 -6.43 -17.84 11.92
C LEU A 61 -5.44 -18.54 10.97
N ILE A 62 -4.21 -18.02 10.83
CA ILE A 62 -3.17 -18.66 10.02
C ILE A 62 -2.55 -19.86 10.75
N ASN A 63 -2.29 -19.73 12.06
CA ASN A 63 -1.63 -20.78 12.84
C ASN A 63 -2.61 -21.92 13.18
N ASP A 64 -3.73 -21.54 13.77
CA ASP A 64 -4.68 -22.44 14.41
C ASP A 64 -5.82 -22.81 13.46
N GLY A 65 -6.18 -21.93 12.53
CA GLY A 65 -7.34 -22.10 11.66
C GLY A 65 -8.68 -21.91 12.37
N VAL A 66 -9.75 -22.31 11.71
CA VAL A 66 -11.12 -22.23 12.22
C VAL A 66 -11.89 -23.50 11.84
N MET A 67 -12.79 -23.95 12.72
CA MET A 67 -13.72 -25.04 12.41
C MET A 67 -14.96 -24.47 11.74
N TYR A 68 -15.27 -24.93 10.53
CA TYR A 68 -16.46 -24.56 9.78
C TYR A 68 -17.09 -25.81 9.17
N ASN A 69 -18.35 -26.11 9.51
CA ASN A 69 -19.06 -27.32 9.07
C ASN A 69 -18.25 -28.61 9.28
N ASN A 70 -17.63 -28.77 10.45
CA ASN A 70 -16.72 -29.89 10.80
C ASN A 70 -15.46 -30.01 9.92
N ILE A 71 -15.16 -28.99 9.10
CA ILE A 71 -13.93 -28.91 8.32
C ILE A 71 -13.00 -27.92 9.00
N HIS A 72 -11.75 -28.33 9.22
CA HIS A 72 -10.70 -27.45 9.71
C HIS A 72 -10.14 -26.62 8.55
N VAL A 73 -10.35 -25.30 8.60
CA VAL A 73 -9.96 -24.37 7.56
C VAL A 73 -8.83 -23.49 8.05
N LYS A 74 -7.71 -23.47 7.34
CA LYS A 74 -6.60 -22.55 7.62
C LYS A 74 -6.62 -21.38 6.65
N LEU A 75 -6.29 -20.20 7.18
CA LEU A 75 -6.18 -18.98 6.39
C LEU A 75 -4.73 -18.73 5.98
N HIS A 76 -4.57 -18.03 4.87
CA HIS A 76 -3.28 -17.54 4.39
C HIS A 76 -3.47 -16.13 3.80
N LEU A 77 -2.75 -15.16 4.36
CA LEU A 77 -2.72 -13.81 3.80
C LEU A 77 -1.86 -13.78 2.53
N LYS A 78 -2.49 -13.97 1.38
CA LYS A 78 -1.78 -13.98 0.09
C LYS A 78 -1.16 -12.63 -0.29
N ALA A 79 -1.85 -11.52 -0.03
CA ALA A 79 -1.40 -10.21 -0.44
C ALA A 79 -2.09 -9.07 0.33
N LEU A 80 -1.36 -7.96 0.50
CA LEU A 80 -1.88 -6.67 0.94
C LEU A 80 -1.92 -5.70 -0.26
N ILE A 81 -3.11 -5.46 -0.81
CA ILE A 81 -3.34 -4.68 -2.03
C ILE A 81 -3.73 -3.25 -1.66
N ASN A 82 -2.76 -2.34 -1.72
CA ASN A 82 -2.97 -0.94 -1.37
C ASN A 82 -2.39 -0.01 -2.43
N TYR A 83 -3.04 1.13 -2.65
CA TYR A 83 -2.41 2.27 -3.33
C TYR A 83 -1.36 2.93 -2.42
N ALA A 84 -0.60 3.89 -2.94
CA ALA A 84 0.68 4.28 -2.32
C ALA A 84 0.59 4.81 -0.86
N PRO A 85 -0.30 5.75 -0.49
CA PRO A 85 -0.37 6.27 0.88
C PRO A 85 -0.79 5.24 1.95
N PRO A 86 -1.88 4.45 1.80
CA PRO A 86 -2.19 3.40 2.78
C PRO A 86 -1.11 2.31 2.85
N LYS A 87 -0.43 2.02 1.73
CA LYS A 87 0.70 1.09 1.71
C LYS A 87 1.84 1.57 2.60
N SER A 88 2.31 2.81 2.41
CA SER A 88 3.39 3.38 3.22
C SER A 88 2.99 3.56 4.68
N PHE A 89 1.72 3.85 4.95
CA PHE A 89 1.18 3.93 6.31
C PHE A 89 1.22 2.56 6.99
N ALA A 90 0.62 1.54 6.38
CA ALA A 90 0.53 0.20 6.96
C ALA A 90 1.90 -0.45 7.21
N LEU A 91 2.84 -0.25 6.28
CA LEU A 91 4.20 -0.79 6.39
C LEU A 91 5.19 0.16 7.07
N ASN A 92 4.74 1.35 7.47
CA ASN A 92 5.52 2.37 8.16
C ASN A 92 6.88 2.71 7.50
N PHE A 93 6.84 3.01 6.19
CA PHE A 93 8.00 3.49 5.42
C PHE A 93 7.70 4.84 4.74
N LYS A 94 8.73 5.53 4.25
CA LYS A 94 8.58 6.84 3.59
C LYS A 94 7.62 6.76 2.41
N GLY A 95 6.58 7.60 2.42
CA GLY A 95 5.57 7.63 1.38
C GLY A 95 6.08 8.04 -0.01
N HIS A 96 5.18 8.01 -1.00
CA HIS A 96 5.44 8.24 -2.43
C HIS A 96 6.16 9.56 -2.80
N THR A 97 6.27 10.51 -1.89
CA THR A 97 7.00 11.77 -2.05
C THR A 97 8.40 11.75 -1.42
N GLY A 98 8.84 10.61 -0.87
CA GLY A 98 10.16 10.44 -0.27
C GLY A 98 11.24 10.03 -1.27
N LYS A 99 12.49 10.46 -1.03
CA LYS A 99 13.65 10.09 -1.87
C LYS A 99 13.96 8.59 -1.84
N LYS A 100 13.81 7.92 -0.70
CA LYS A 100 13.91 6.46 -0.57
C LYS A 100 12.53 5.91 -0.21
N SER A 101 11.69 5.69 -1.21
CA SER A 101 10.27 5.29 -1.00
C SER A 101 9.85 4.08 -1.83
N CYS A 102 10.75 3.49 -2.62
CA CYS A 102 10.46 2.26 -3.34
C CYS A 102 10.52 1.06 -2.37
N ILE A 103 9.42 0.31 -2.29
CA ILE A 103 9.34 -0.93 -1.51
C ILE A 103 10.08 -2.10 -2.16
N ARG A 104 10.29 -2.07 -3.49
CA ARG A 104 10.89 -3.20 -4.22
C ARG A 104 12.40 -3.10 -4.39
N CYS A 105 12.96 -1.90 -4.41
CA CYS A 105 14.39 -1.72 -4.67
C CYS A 105 14.96 -0.50 -3.93
N HIS A 106 16.29 -0.46 -3.88
CA HIS A 106 17.08 0.57 -3.20
C HIS A 106 17.31 1.82 -4.07
N THR A 107 16.45 2.08 -5.06
CA THR A 107 16.56 3.28 -5.90
C THR A 107 16.45 4.55 -5.05
N ILE A 108 17.24 5.55 -5.41
CA ILE A 108 17.19 6.88 -4.78
C ILE A 108 16.54 7.86 -5.75
N GLY A 109 15.55 8.58 -5.25
CA GLY A 109 14.82 9.59 -5.99
C GLY A 109 15.62 10.88 -6.13
N SER A 110 15.66 11.39 -7.35
CA SER A 110 16.21 12.71 -7.70
C SER A 110 15.09 13.75 -7.65
N PHE A 111 15.41 14.95 -7.18
CA PHE A 111 14.46 16.06 -7.14
C PHE A 111 14.66 16.97 -8.36
N TRP A 112 13.59 17.25 -9.10
CA TRP A 112 13.59 18.18 -10.22
C TRP A 112 12.19 18.78 -10.40
N ASN A 113 12.12 20.09 -10.66
CA ASN A 113 10.86 20.83 -10.87
C ASN A 113 9.76 20.49 -9.84
N ASN A 114 10.09 20.60 -8.55
CA ASN A 114 9.18 20.34 -7.43
C ASN A 114 8.60 18.92 -7.40
N ARG A 115 9.32 17.94 -7.98
CA ARG A 115 8.91 16.53 -8.02
C ARG A 115 10.10 15.63 -7.74
N ILE A 116 9.81 14.46 -7.17
CA ILE A 116 10.76 13.36 -7.09
C ILE A 116 10.50 12.40 -8.26
N TYR A 117 11.58 11.97 -8.91
CA TYR A 117 11.57 10.93 -9.92
C TYR A 117 12.70 9.93 -9.66
N PHE A 118 12.58 8.72 -10.19
CA PHE A 118 13.51 7.62 -9.96
C PHE A 118 14.20 7.25 -11.28
N PRO A 119 15.35 7.85 -11.62
CA PRO A 119 16.03 7.59 -12.89
C PRO A 119 16.76 6.24 -12.92
N GLN A 120 17.12 5.71 -11.75
CA GLN A 120 17.85 4.45 -11.65
C GLN A 120 16.92 3.27 -11.87
N ILE A 121 17.07 2.60 -13.01
CA ILE A 121 16.25 1.43 -13.38
C ILE A 121 16.80 0.10 -12.87
N ASN A 122 18.11 0.03 -12.57
CA ASN A 122 18.82 -1.20 -12.16
C ASN A 122 19.28 -1.14 -10.70
N ALA A 123 18.43 -0.64 -9.80
CA ALA A 123 18.74 -0.62 -8.37
C ALA A 123 18.64 -2.02 -7.76
N PRO A 124 19.50 -2.37 -6.76
CA PRO A 124 19.37 -3.63 -6.03
C PRO A 124 17.97 -3.81 -5.43
N LEU A 125 17.44 -5.03 -5.49
CA LEU A 125 16.15 -5.35 -4.91
C LEU A 125 16.22 -5.39 -3.38
N ARG A 126 15.15 -4.98 -2.72
CA ARG A 126 14.98 -5.17 -1.27
C ARG A 126 14.61 -6.62 -0.99
N THR A 127 15.01 -7.13 0.16
CA THR A 127 14.61 -8.47 0.63
C THR A 127 13.71 -8.37 1.86
N HIS A 128 12.95 -9.45 2.12
CA HIS A 128 12.14 -9.55 3.32
C HIS A 128 12.99 -9.39 4.59
N ASP A 129 14.15 -10.04 4.61
CA ASP A 129 15.04 -10.05 5.77
C ASP A 129 15.63 -8.67 6.04
N GLU A 130 16.05 -7.93 5.00
CA GLU A 130 16.48 -6.53 5.15
C GLU A 130 15.37 -5.65 5.74
N PHE A 131 14.13 -5.83 5.28
CA PHE A 131 12.99 -5.08 5.79
C PHE A 131 12.72 -5.44 7.26
N ARG A 132 12.78 -6.73 7.61
CA ARG A 132 12.55 -7.22 8.98
C ARG A 132 13.63 -6.75 9.95
N LEU A 133 14.87 -6.64 9.49
CA LEU A 133 16.00 -6.10 10.24
C LEU A 133 16.01 -4.57 10.31
N TYR A 134 15.10 -3.89 9.60
CA TYR A 134 15.05 -2.44 9.50
C TYR A 134 16.38 -1.82 9.04
N SER A 135 17.06 -2.49 8.10
CA SER A 135 18.44 -2.14 7.72
C SER A 135 18.61 -0.78 7.04
N ASP A 136 17.54 -0.21 6.47
CA ASP A 136 17.55 1.11 5.80
C ASP A 136 16.76 2.14 6.62
N SER A 137 17.44 2.81 7.55
CA SER A 137 16.87 3.84 8.43
C SER A 137 16.31 5.05 7.68
N ASP A 138 16.76 5.30 6.45
CA ASP A 138 16.22 6.34 5.59
C ASP A 138 14.97 5.90 4.84
N PHE A 139 14.65 4.61 4.77
CA PHE A 139 13.43 4.13 4.14
C PHE A 139 12.33 3.92 5.19
N HIS A 140 12.67 3.34 6.34
CA HIS A 140 11.73 3.08 7.42
C HIS A 140 11.38 4.35 8.19
N CYS A 141 10.09 4.52 8.51
CA CYS A 141 9.60 5.57 9.41
C CYS A 141 9.35 5.05 10.83
N GLY A 142 9.27 3.73 10.98
CA GLY A 142 9.15 3.05 12.27
C GLY A 142 8.86 1.57 12.06
N LYS A 143 8.43 0.89 13.13
CA LYS A 143 8.07 -0.52 13.06
C LYS A 143 6.67 -0.71 12.48
N THR A 144 6.44 -1.85 11.86
CA THR A 144 5.10 -2.30 11.42
C THR A 144 4.76 -3.65 12.06
N ILE A 145 3.53 -3.79 12.53
CA ILE A 145 2.99 -5.02 13.10
C ILE A 145 2.70 -6.08 12.01
N LEU A 146 2.71 -5.70 10.73
CA LEU A 146 2.52 -6.63 9.61
C LEU A 146 3.64 -7.68 9.49
N LEU A 147 4.81 -7.44 10.09
CA LEU A 147 5.90 -8.42 10.15
C LEU A 147 5.62 -9.57 11.11
N ASP A 148 4.65 -9.42 12.02
CA ASP A 148 4.26 -10.47 12.96
C ASP A 148 3.38 -11.54 12.29
N ILE A 149 2.84 -11.25 11.10
CA ILE A 149 2.00 -12.17 10.34
C ILE A 149 2.85 -13.35 9.84
N PRO A 150 2.56 -14.59 10.27
CA PRO A 150 3.34 -15.74 9.86
C PRO A 150 3.19 -16.01 8.36
N LYS A 151 4.31 -16.41 7.73
CA LYS A 151 4.39 -16.74 6.29
C LYS A 151 3.99 -15.58 5.36
N PHE A 152 4.12 -14.35 5.82
CA PHE A 152 3.85 -13.16 5.03
C PHE A 152 5.14 -12.40 4.68
N ASP A 153 5.61 -12.58 3.45
CA ASP A 153 6.74 -11.79 2.96
C ASP A 153 6.26 -10.42 2.46
N VAL A 154 6.56 -9.38 3.24
CA VAL A 154 6.16 -7.99 2.93
C VAL A 154 6.68 -7.47 1.59
N ILE A 155 7.82 -7.97 1.08
CA ILE A 155 8.35 -7.52 -0.21
C ILE A 155 7.59 -8.19 -1.34
N SER A 156 7.42 -9.51 -1.29
CA SER A 156 6.77 -10.23 -2.39
C SER A 156 5.24 -10.09 -2.37
N SER A 157 4.62 -10.08 -1.19
CA SER A 157 3.16 -10.08 -0.98
C SER A 157 2.50 -8.70 -0.97
N VAL A 158 3.26 -7.63 -1.21
CA VAL A 158 2.73 -6.26 -1.36
C VAL A 158 2.94 -5.80 -2.80
N PRO A 159 1.95 -5.98 -3.70
CA PRO A 159 2.07 -5.58 -5.09
C PRO A 159 1.94 -4.06 -5.28
N PHE A 160 2.38 -3.59 -6.45
CA PHE A 160 1.98 -2.27 -6.93
C PHE A 160 0.53 -2.29 -7.41
N ASP A 161 -0.18 -1.20 -7.15
CA ASP A 161 -1.56 -1.08 -7.56
C ASP A 161 -1.64 -0.62 -9.02
N TYR A 162 -2.09 -1.50 -9.92
CA TYR A 162 -2.13 -1.23 -11.35
C TYR A 162 -3.02 -0.03 -11.70
N MET A 163 -4.17 0.10 -11.03
CA MET A 163 -5.12 1.18 -11.28
C MET A 163 -4.50 2.56 -10.99
N HIS A 164 -3.85 2.73 -9.84
CA HIS A 164 -3.26 4.01 -9.44
C HIS A 164 -1.91 4.26 -10.10
N CYS A 165 -1.08 3.23 -10.30
CA CYS A 165 0.24 3.40 -10.90
C CYS A 165 0.15 3.60 -12.43
N ILE A 166 -0.62 2.78 -13.13
CA ILE A 166 -0.65 2.77 -14.60
C ILE A 166 -1.84 3.57 -15.12
N LEU A 167 -3.07 3.18 -14.79
CA LEU A 167 -4.27 3.76 -15.41
C LEU A 167 -4.44 5.25 -15.03
N ILE A 168 -4.59 5.53 -13.73
CA ILE A 168 -4.74 6.89 -13.22
C ILE A 168 -3.41 7.64 -13.25
N GLY A 169 -2.30 6.95 -12.96
CA GLY A 169 -0.99 7.57 -12.79
C GLY A 169 -0.32 8.01 -14.09
N VAL A 170 -0.32 7.14 -15.11
CA VAL A 170 0.39 7.33 -16.38
C VAL A 170 -0.60 7.56 -17.52
N THR A 171 -1.52 6.63 -17.75
CA THR A 171 -2.44 6.65 -18.90
C THR A 171 -3.28 7.91 -18.92
N LYS A 172 -3.85 8.33 -17.78
CA LYS A 172 -4.59 9.60 -17.67
C LYS A 172 -3.75 10.80 -18.10
N LYS A 173 -2.47 10.86 -17.74
CA LYS A 173 -1.58 11.98 -18.11
C LYS A 173 -1.28 11.99 -19.60
N LEU A 174 -1.02 10.82 -20.19
CA LEU A 174 -0.80 10.68 -21.62
C LEU A 174 -2.04 11.10 -22.42
N LEU A 175 -3.23 10.66 -21.99
CA LEU A 175 -4.49 11.06 -22.62
C LEU A 175 -4.71 12.56 -22.55
N MET A 176 -4.52 13.18 -21.38
CA MET A 176 -4.63 14.63 -21.23
C MET A 176 -3.64 15.37 -22.15
N PHE A 177 -2.43 14.85 -22.31
CA PHE A 177 -1.42 15.38 -23.22
C PHE A 177 -1.84 15.29 -24.69
N TRP A 178 -2.30 14.12 -25.13
CA TRP A 178 -2.67 13.90 -26.53
C TRP A 178 -3.95 14.63 -26.95
N THR A 179 -4.93 14.77 -26.05
CA THR A 179 -6.22 15.41 -26.38
C THR A 179 -6.22 16.92 -26.22
N GLY A 180 -5.07 17.55 -25.94
CA GLY A 180 -4.96 18.99 -25.75
C GLY A 180 -5.63 19.50 -24.47
N GLY A 181 -6.01 18.60 -23.54
CA GLY A 181 -6.59 18.95 -22.23
C GLY A 181 -5.59 19.54 -21.24
N ILE A 182 -4.33 19.72 -21.65
CA ILE A 182 -3.30 20.36 -20.84
C ILE A 182 -3.44 21.89 -20.96
N LYS A 183 -3.79 22.55 -19.85
CA LYS A 183 -3.25 23.88 -19.57
C LYS A 183 -1.73 23.73 -19.61
N GLN A 184 -1.05 24.37 -20.57
CA GLN A 184 0.38 24.20 -20.86
C GLN A 184 1.19 23.93 -19.59
N HIS A 185 1.74 22.72 -19.49
CA HIS A 185 2.70 22.39 -18.46
C HIS A 185 4.03 23.06 -18.84
N ASN A 186 4.67 23.82 -17.96
CA ASN A 186 5.93 24.56 -18.22
C ASN A 186 7.14 23.69 -18.61
N GLN A 187 6.95 22.39 -18.84
CA GLN A 187 7.97 21.51 -19.39
C GLN A 187 7.49 21.05 -20.76
N ASN A 188 7.60 21.95 -21.74
CA ASN A 188 7.77 21.52 -23.12
C ASN A 188 9.08 20.72 -23.19
N LEU A 189 9.06 19.58 -23.86
CA LEU A 189 10.28 19.04 -24.47
C LEU A 189 10.91 20.13 -25.34
N PRO A 190 12.25 20.17 -25.48
CA PRO A 190 12.88 21.13 -26.36
C PRO A 190 12.21 21.10 -27.73
N LYS A 191 11.94 22.28 -28.28
CA LYS A 191 11.46 22.40 -29.65
C LYS A 191 12.56 21.80 -30.55
N ASN A 192 12.23 20.74 -31.28
CA ASN A 192 12.99 20.38 -32.47
C ASN A 192 12.92 21.55 -33.46
#